data_AF-A0A5J5JS19-F1
#
_entry.id   AF-A0A5J5JS19-F1
#
_cell.length_a   1.000
_cell.length_b   1.000
_cell.length_c   1.000
_cell.angle_alpha   90.00
_cell.angle_beta   90.00
_cell.angle_gamma   90.00
#
_symmetry.space_group_name_H-M   'P 1'
#
loop_
_entity.id
_entity.type
_entity.pdbx_description
1 polymer ?
#
loop_
_entity_poly.entity_id
_entity_poly.type
_entity_poly.pdbx_seq_one_letter_code
_entity_poly.pdbx_strand_id
1 'polypeptide(L)'
;MTPDDEARDRQRALELLRRAFPDYRIVYGGGRWAAAAAGDPPTVWFAETPASLCGQLFTAQLRSGGTIAPLRVEESDSQCAR
;
A
#
# COMPACT_ATOMS: atom_id res chain seq x y z
N MET A 1 1.89 -22.58 -3.53
CA MET A 1 2.57 -21.28 -3.34
C MET A 1 3.77 -21.53 -2.46
N THR A 2 4.96 -21.10 -2.87
CA THR A 2 6.17 -21.28 -2.07
C THR A 2 6.32 -20.11 -1.08
N PRO A 3 7.07 -20.26 0.03
CA PRO A 3 7.37 -19.14 0.92
C PRO A 3 8.03 -17.95 0.19
N ASP A 4 8.80 -18.20 -0.86
CA ASP A 4 9.40 -17.17 -1.71
C ASP A 4 8.37 -16.41 -2.54
N ASP A 5 7.32 -17.08 -3.01
CA ASP A 5 6.20 -16.42 -3.71
C ASP A 5 5.44 -15.49 -2.76
N GLU A 6 5.17 -15.93 -1.53
CA GLU A 6 4.51 -15.10 -0.51
C GLU A 6 5.36 -13.87 -0.10
N ALA A 7 6.68 -14.04 -0.02
CA ALA A 7 7.60 -12.94 0.25
C ALA A 7 7.60 -11.93 -0.91
N ARG A 8 7.61 -12.41 -2.16
CA ARG A 8 7.56 -11.56 -3.36
C ARG A 8 6.25 -10.80 -3.47
N ASP A 9 5.12 -11.47 -3.27
CA ASP A 9 3.79 -10.85 -3.32
C ASP A 9 3.63 -9.79 -2.22
N ARG A 10 4.17 -10.06 -1.04
CA ARG A 10 4.21 -9.10 0.07
C ARG A 10 5.06 -7.89 -0.25
N GLN A 11 6.25 -8.08 -0.81
CA GLN A 11 7.12 -6.97 -1.22
C GLN A 11 6.42 -6.11 -2.27
N ARG A 12 5.79 -6.73 -3.26
CA ARG A 12 4.99 -6.04 -4.28
C ARG A 12 3.82 -5.25 -3.69
N ALA A 13 3.09 -5.85 -2.76
CA ALA A 13 1.99 -5.17 -2.06
C ALA A 13 2.48 -3.95 -1.25
N LEU A 14 3.63 -4.08 -0.59
CA LEU A 14 4.25 -2.98 0.16
C LEU A 14 4.65 -1.81 -0.76
N GLU A 15 5.23 -2.10 -1.92
CA GLU A 15 5.60 -1.08 -2.91
C GLU A 15 4.36 -0.35 -3.46
N LEU A 16 3.30 -1.09 -3.80
CA LEU A 16 2.05 -0.50 -4.27
C LEU A 16 1.40 0.40 -3.21
N LEU A 17 1.35 -0.05 -1.96
CA LEU A 17 0.81 0.75 -0.85
C LEU A 17 1.60 2.04 -0.63
N ARG A 18 2.94 1.96 -0.62
CA ARG A 18 3.80 3.14 -0.46
C ARG A 18 3.65 4.13 -1.62
N ARG A 19 3.49 3.62 -2.84
CA ARG A 19 3.24 4.44 -4.02
C ARG A 19 1.87 5.13 -3.96
N ALA A 20 0.82 4.42 -3.55
CA ALA A 20 -0.53 4.94 -3.47
C ALA A 20 -0.72 5.96 -2.34
N PHE A 21 -0.05 5.75 -1.21
CA PHE A 21 -0.21 6.52 0.03
C PHE A 21 1.12 7.13 0.49
N PRO A 22 1.68 8.12 -0.24
CA PRO A 22 2.99 8.68 0.04
C PRO A 22 3.08 9.41 1.39
N ASP A 23 1.94 9.86 1.91
CA ASP A 23 1.85 10.58 3.20
C ASP A 23 2.04 9.66 4.42
N TYR A 24 2.12 8.34 4.21
CA TYR A 24 2.15 7.34 5.26
C TYR A 24 3.45 6.54 5.25
N ARG A 25 4.03 6.32 6.43
CA ARG A 25 5.12 5.35 6.61
C ARG A 25 4.54 3.96 6.77
N ILE A 26 4.69 3.11 5.75
CA ILE A 26 4.12 1.76 5.70
C ILE A 26 5.20 0.69 5.86
N VAL A 27 4.94 -0.28 6.74
CA VAL A 27 5.82 -1.42 7.05
C VAL A 27 5.04 -2.74 7.18
N TYR A 28 5.74 -3.85 6.99
CA TYR A 28 5.28 -5.18 7.36
C TYR A 28 6.32 -5.82 8.29
N GLY A 29 5.87 -6.35 9.43
CA GLY A 29 6.75 -7.01 10.41
C GLY A 29 5.96 -7.86 11.39
N GLY A 30 6.55 -8.96 11.88
CA GLY A 30 5.91 -9.83 12.87
C GLY A 30 4.56 -10.40 12.44
N GLY A 31 4.34 -10.60 11.13
CA GLY A 31 3.07 -11.10 10.60
C GLY A 31 2.00 -10.04 10.35
N ARG A 32 2.27 -8.75 10.59
CA ARG A 32 1.27 -7.67 10.54
C ARG A 32 1.71 -6.49 9.69
N TRP A 33 0.73 -5.82 9.08
CA TRP A 33 0.91 -4.56 8.35
C TRP A 33 0.66 -3.38 9.28
N ALA A 34 1.47 -2.34 9.14
CA ALA A 34 1.29 -1.09 9.87
C ALA A 34 1.53 0.12 8.97
N ALA A 35 0.79 1.20 9.22
CA ALA A 35 1.00 2.50 8.60
C ALA A 35 0.94 3.59 9.67
N ALA A 36 1.74 4.64 9.51
CA ALA A 36 1.69 5.81 10.38
C ALA A 36 1.66 7.10 9.55
N ALA A 37 0.77 8.02 9.91
CA ALA A 37 0.72 9.37 9.36
C ALA A 37 1.52 10.31 10.25
N ALA A 38 2.15 11.33 9.65
CA ALA A 38 2.81 12.39 10.39
C ALA A 38 1.79 13.17 11.25
N GLY A 39 2.19 13.56 12.46
CA GLY A 39 1.36 14.26 13.42
C GLY A 39 1.92 14.16 14.84
N ASP A 40 1.38 14.97 15.77
CA ASP A 40 1.70 14.90 17.19
C ASP A 40 0.40 14.85 18.03
N PRO A 41 0.01 13.69 18.57
CA PRO A 41 0.66 12.39 18.43
C PRO A 41 0.44 11.76 17.03
N PRO A 42 1.34 10.86 16.56
CA PRO A 42 1.15 10.17 15.29
C PRO A 42 -0.04 9.22 15.34
N THR A 43 -0.82 9.19 14.25
CA THR A 43 -1.91 8.21 14.10
C THR A 43 -1.36 6.95 13.42
N VAL A 44 -1.67 5.79 13.98
CA VAL A 44 -1.15 4.49 13.53
C VAL A 44 -2.30 3.53 13.21
N TRP A 45 -2.18 2.84 12.08
CA TRP A 45 -3.11 1.81 11.62
C TRP A 45 -2.42 0.46 11.60
N PHE A 46 -3.19 -0.59 11.87
CA PHE A 46 -2.71 -1.96 11.83
C PHE A 46 -3.70 -2.87 11.11
N ALA A 47 -3.19 -3.81 10.31
CA ALA A 47 -4.00 -4.76 9.58
C ALA A 47 -3.30 -6.11 9.39
N GLU A 48 -4.07 -7.17 9.23
CA GLU A 48 -3.56 -8.53 8.94
C GLU A 48 -3.25 -8.71 7.46
N THR A 49 -3.97 -8.00 6.58
CA THR A 49 -3.81 -8.08 5.13
C THR A 49 -3.48 -6.70 4.53
N PRO A 50 -2.78 -6.65 3.39
CA PRO A 50 -2.51 -5.39 2.71
C PRO A 50 -3.79 -4.72 2.18
N ALA A 51 -4.80 -5.51 1.81
CA ALA A 51 -6.09 -5.00 1.34
C ALA A 51 -6.87 -4.28 2.45
N SER A 52 -6.90 -4.85 3.65
CA SER A 52 -7.50 -4.21 4.82
C SER A 52 -6.78 -2.91 5.18
N LEU A 53 -5.44 -2.88 5.12
CA LEU A 53 -4.68 -1.66 5.34
C LEU A 53 -5.01 -0.59 4.29
N CYS A 54 -5.05 -0.97 3.01
CA CYS A 54 -5.42 -0.07 1.90
C CYS A 54 -6.78 0.60 2.15
N GLY A 55 -7.81 -0.18 2.52
CA GLY A 55 -9.14 0.36 2.79
C GLY A 55 -9.17 1.33 3.99
N GLN A 56 -8.40 1.04 5.04
CA GLN A 56 -8.25 1.94 6.18
C GLN A 56 -7.59 3.27 5.78
N LEU A 57 -6.49 3.22 5.04
CA LEU A 57 -5.77 4.41 4.58
C LEU A 57 -6.60 5.23 3.60
N PHE A 58 -7.30 4.58 2.68
CA PHE A 58 -8.23 5.24 1.77
C PHE A 58 -9.31 6.01 2.54
N THR A 59 -9.93 5.36 3.53
CA THR A 59 -10.95 5.99 4.38
C THR A 59 -10.37 7.14 5.21
N ALA A 60 -9.15 7.00 5.73
CA ALA A 60 -8.47 8.07 6.45
C ALA A 60 -8.25 9.29 5.55
N GLN A 61 -7.71 9.08 4.34
CA GLN A 61 -7.43 10.14 3.38
C GLN A 61 -8.70 10.90 2.94
N LEU A 62 -9.82 10.19 2.77
CA LEU A 62 -11.12 10.81 2.49
C LEU A 62 -11.60 11.73 3.62
N ARG A 63 -11.25 11.44 4.88
CA ARG A 63 -11.69 12.21 6.05
C ARG A 63 -10.75 13.38 6.36
N SER A 64 -9.44 13.18 6.26
CA SER A 64 -8.45 14.20 6.62
C SER A 64 -8.16 15.18 5.49
N GLY A 65 -8.47 14.82 4.25
CA GLY A 65 -7.97 15.51 3.06
C GLY A 65 -6.50 15.18 2.82
N GLY A 66 -6.18 14.72 1.61
CA GLY A 66 -4.81 14.41 1.21
C GLY A 66 -4.77 13.76 -0.17
N THR A 67 -3.58 13.45 -0.67
CA THR A 67 -3.40 12.88 -2.02
C THR A 67 -3.46 11.35 -2.00
N ILE A 68 -4.28 10.78 -2.88
CA ILE A 68 -4.16 9.36 -3.25
C ILE A 68 -3.53 9.35 -4.63
N ALA A 69 -2.32 8.82 -4.75
CA ALA A 69 -1.63 8.79 -6.03
C ALA A 69 -2.27 7.72 -6.94
N PRO A 70 -2.58 8.04 -8.20
CA PRO A 70 -3.09 7.04 -9.13
C PRO A 70 -2.03 5.96 -9.37
N LEU A 71 -2.43 4.71 -9.17
CA LEU A 71 -1.62 3.57 -9.56
C LEU A 71 -1.70 3.45 -11.09
N ARG A 72 -0.70 3.98 -11.80
CA ARG A 72 -0.57 3.71 -13.22
C ARG A 72 -0.14 2.26 -13.39
N VAL A 73 -0.99 1.47 -14.04
CA VAL A 73 -0.54 0.24 -14.69
C VAL A 73 0.42 0.71 -15.78
N GLU A 74 1.70 0.36 -15.69
CA GLU A 74 2.53 0.38 -16.89
C GLU A 74 1.91 -0.67 -17.82
N GLU A 75 1.15 -0.20 -18.81
CA GLU A 75 0.81 -1.03 -19.96
C GLU A 75 2.14 -1.49 -20.54
N SER A 76 2.43 -2.79 -20.40
CA SER A 76 3.46 -3.39 -21.24
C SER A 76 2.99 -3.17 -22.67
N ASP A 77 3.75 -2.37 -23.43
CA ASP A 77 3.63 -2.19 -24.90
C ASP A 77 3.85 -3.53 -25.62
N SER A 78 2.97 -4.49 -25.39
CA SER A 78 2.91 -5.78 -26.05
C SER A 78 1.71 -5.78 -26.99
N GLN A 79 2.01 -5.35 -28.21
CA GLN A 79 1.46 -5.85 -29.47
C GLN A 79 -0.01 -5.58 -29.76
N CYS A 80 -0.22 -4.61 -30.66
CA CYS A 80 -1.03 -4.84 -31.86
C CYS A 80 -0.29 -4.25 -33.06
N ALA A 81 0.77 -4.94 -33.51
CA ALA A 81 1.21 -4.86 -34.89
C ALA A 81 0.40 -5.87 -35.68
N ARG A 82 -0.72 -5.45 -36.27
CA ARG A 82 -1.34 -6.04 -37.45
C ARG A 82 -2.04 -4.97 -38.27
#